data_AF-G2QDC9-F1
#
_entry.id   AF-G2QDC9-F1
#
_cell.length_a   1.000
_cell.length_b   1.000
_cell.length_c   1.000
_cell.angle_alpha   90.00
_cell.angle_beta   90.00
_cell.angle_gamma   90.00
#
_symmetry.space_group_name_H-M   'P 1'
#
loop_
_entity.id
_entity.type
_entity.pdbx_description
1 polymer ?
#
loop_
_entity_poly.entity_id
_entity_poly.type
_entity_poly.pdbx_seq_one_letter_code
_entity_poly.pdbx_strand_id
1 'polypeptide(L)'
;MPQTKNDILPDSEIYDEYDEIKPGWQPVLDDILRTCNPESDHHIEYLIASLIKEYLLSNDDGAAAVFARRFDELYGTVYKPKFDGYRRSKKGWTGYLTIFYELLFRTAVQIQYDDPKQEKVIELLVELGKLPSRPAKIFKSFEWVDSQVWSSYPLLRRGLYQVYAGEMCLHCFGDLTNPDNLLSLKRASAEYVNYHAFRARCLAAGLDAGEEGRFQSEVHSISVGLDPGVLDYEAPEIDCQVMAAAQYIVLAGDVIYAECVKKQLPSYRFAWKGWKHSNGPSVWKHWSAKLNEIADALERGGDPDFKILEGNREALTDMVIKARDKMLDLEPELPAQSESRSVEEGRLAEETTSALAAAPTAQDSQVSAPSDSGTDPSHSETPATNSAPASSSLLNTCSALVRDFVRNIWK
;
A
#
# COMPACT_ATOMS: atom_id res chain seq x y z
N MET A 1 -19.85 -22.50 -51.00
CA MET A 1 -18.94 -22.43 -49.84
C MET A 1 -19.81 -22.24 -48.60
N PRO A 2 -19.74 -23.13 -47.59
CA PRO A 2 -20.60 -23.01 -46.42
C PRO A 2 -20.00 -22.00 -45.44
N GLN A 3 -20.85 -21.12 -44.90
CA GLN A 3 -20.53 -20.21 -43.80
C GLN A 3 -20.37 -21.03 -42.52
N THR A 4 -19.17 -21.03 -41.94
CA THR A 4 -18.92 -21.54 -40.59
C THR A 4 -19.49 -20.56 -39.58
N LYS A 5 -20.48 -21.02 -38.82
CA LYS A 5 -20.95 -20.40 -37.58
C LYS A 5 -19.76 -20.27 -36.62
N ASN A 6 -19.47 -19.04 -36.20
CA ASN A 6 -18.68 -18.81 -35.00
C ASN A 6 -19.59 -19.11 -33.81
N ASP A 7 -19.38 -20.26 -33.19
CA ASP A 7 -19.95 -20.57 -31.89
C ASP A 7 -19.30 -19.63 -30.86
N ILE A 8 -20.08 -18.63 -30.44
CA ILE A 8 -19.78 -17.80 -29.28
C ILE A 8 -19.90 -18.71 -28.06
N LEU A 9 -18.76 -19.02 -27.44
CA LEU A 9 -18.73 -19.71 -26.15
C LEU A 9 -19.45 -18.84 -25.11
N PRO A 10 -20.24 -19.44 -24.19
CA PRO A 10 -20.96 -18.68 -23.18
C PRO A 10 -19.99 -18.00 -22.20
N ASP A 11 -20.10 -16.68 -22.08
CA ASP A 11 -19.33 -15.78 -21.21
C ASP A 11 -19.50 -16.04 -19.68
N SER A 12 -20.03 -17.19 -19.26
CA SER A 12 -20.45 -17.43 -17.87
C SER A 12 -19.56 -18.39 -17.07
N GLU A 13 -18.46 -18.92 -17.62
CA GLU A 13 -17.57 -19.85 -16.89
C GLU A 13 -16.14 -19.31 -16.63
N ILE A 14 -15.84 -18.04 -16.98
CA ILE A 14 -14.50 -17.43 -16.79
C ILE A 14 -14.38 -16.64 -15.47
N TYR A 15 -15.35 -16.77 -14.55
CA TYR A 15 -15.35 -16.01 -13.29
C TYR A 15 -14.94 -16.80 -12.04
N ASP A 16 -14.73 -18.13 -12.11
CA ASP A 16 -14.27 -18.93 -10.95
C ASP A 16 -12.73 -19.12 -10.88
N GLU A 17 -11.99 -18.86 -11.96
CA GLU A 17 -10.53 -19.04 -11.98
C GLU A 17 -9.77 -17.94 -11.20
N TYR A 18 -10.46 -16.85 -10.83
CA TYR A 18 -9.86 -15.72 -10.08
C TYR A 18 -9.87 -15.87 -8.56
N ASP A 19 -10.70 -16.76 -8.00
CA ASP A 19 -10.62 -17.11 -6.58
C ASP A 19 -9.45 -18.06 -6.26
N GLU A 20 -8.93 -18.77 -7.26
CA GLU A 20 -7.69 -19.56 -7.14
C GLU A 20 -6.42 -18.68 -7.11
N ILE A 21 -6.53 -17.39 -7.49
CA ILE A 21 -5.42 -16.45 -7.64
C ILE A 21 -5.54 -15.26 -6.68
N LYS A 22 -6.08 -15.46 -5.48
CA LYS A 22 -5.73 -14.60 -4.35
C LYS A 22 -4.56 -15.28 -3.65
N PRO A 23 -3.32 -14.78 -3.74
CA PRO A 23 -2.22 -15.35 -2.97
C PRO A 23 -2.55 -15.12 -1.49
N GLY A 24 -3.15 -16.14 -0.88
CA GLY A 24 -3.40 -16.14 0.55
C GLY A 24 -2.07 -16.23 1.27
N TRP A 25 -2.03 -15.70 2.49
CA TRP A 25 -0.91 -15.87 3.41
C TRP A 25 -0.51 -17.35 3.62
N GLN A 26 -1.45 -18.28 3.51
CA GLN A 26 -1.22 -19.72 3.73
C GLN A 26 -0.33 -20.36 2.65
N PRO A 27 -0.62 -20.25 1.33
CA PRO A 27 0.29 -20.69 0.27
C PRO A 27 1.73 -20.22 0.42
N VAL A 28 1.95 -18.98 0.88
CA VAL A 28 3.29 -18.41 1.11
C VAL A 28 4.02 -19.18 2.21
N LEU A 29 3.36 -19.43 3.34
CA LEU A 29 3.93 -20.23 4.42
C LEU A 29 4.13 -21.69 4.00
N ASP A 30 3.19 -22.27 3.26
CA ASP A 30 3.30 -23.65 2.78
C ASP A 30 4.48 -23.85 1.83
N ASP A 31 4.75 -22.88 0.95
CA ASP A 31 5.94 -22.89 0.09
C ASP A 31 7.23 -22.82 0.91
N ILE A 32 7.30 -21.95 1.92
CA ILE A 32 8.46 -21.86 2.82
C ILE A 32 8.66 -23.17 3.57
N LEU A 33 7.60 -23.76 4.13
CA LEU A 33 7.66 -25.02 4.87
C LEU A 33 8.07 -26.21 3.99
N ARG A 34 7.68 -26.20 2.72
CA ARG A 34 8.07 -27.21 1.73
C ARG A 34 9.53 -27.08 1.31
N THR A 35 10.02 -25.84 1.15
CA THR A 35 11.36 -25.56 0.61
C THR A 35 12.44 -25.54 1.68
N CYS A 36 12.11 -25.14 2.91
CA CYS A 36 13.02 -25.11 4.05
C CYS A 36 12.95 -26.45 4.78
N ASN A 37 13.89 -27.36 4.51
CA ASN A 37 13.98 -28.62 5.26
C ASN A 37 14.51 -28.34 6.68
N PRO A 38 13.97 -28.95 7.75
CA PRO A 38 14.55 -28.89 9.09
C PRO A 38 16.03 -29.32 9.20
N GLU A 39 16.58 -30.07 8.24
CA GLU A 39 18.00 -30.44 8.20
C GLU A 39 18.88 -29.44 7.43
N SER A 40 18.30 -28.38 6.86
CA SER A 40 19.02 -27.39 6.05
C SER A 40 19.50 -26.19 6.87
N ASP A 41 20.36 -25.37 6.26
CA ASP A 41 20.74 -24.05 6.78
C ASP A 41 19.53 -23.09 6.96
N HIS A 42 18.36 -23.46 6.43
CA HIS A 42 17.08 -22.74 6.55
C HIS A 42 16.16 -23.29 7.66
N HIS A 43 16.70 -24.05 8.61
CA HIS A 43 15.94 -24.62 9.72
C HIS A 43 15.18 -23.55 10.53
N ILE A 44 15.78 -22.36 10.73
CA ILE A 44 15.13 -21.28 11.48
C ILE A 44 13.95 -20.68 10.73
N GLU A 45 14.06 -20.51 9.40
CA GLU A 45 12.95 -20.09 8.54
C GLU A 45 11.77 -21.07 8.65
N TYR A 46 12.06 -22.38 8.60
CA TYR A 46 11.03 -23.43 8.76
C TYR A 46 10.32 -23.32 10.12
N LEU A 47 11.07 -23.19 11.21
CA LEU A 47 10.50 -23.10 12.56
C LEU A 47 9.65 -21.84 12.76
N ILE A 48 10.13 -20.70 12.27
CA ILE A 48 9.38 -19.44 12.34
C ILE A 48 8.11 -19.52 11.49
N ALA A 49 8.19 -20.02 10.25
CA ALA A 49 7.03 -20.19 9.38
C ALA A 49 5.99 -21.15 10.00
N SER A 50 6.45 -22.21 10.65
CA SER A 50 5.58 -23.16 11.37
C SER A 50 4.82 -22.46 12.49
N LEU A 51 5.52 -21.68 13.33
CA LEU A 51 4.90 -20.93 14.42
C LEU A 51 3.92 -19.87 13.91
N ILE A 52 4.25 -19.14 12.84
CA ILE A 52 3.34 -18.16 12.24
C ILE A 52 2.07 -18.87 11.75
N LYS A 53 2.21 -19.99 11.03
CA LYS A 53 1.06 -20.75 10.51
C LYS A 53 0.17 -21.27 11.64
N GLU A 54 0.75 -21.91 12.65
CA GLU A 54 0.04 -22.39 13.83
C GLU A 54 -0.70 -21.25 14.55
N TYR A 55 -0.04 -20.09 14.71
CA TYR A 55 -0.63 -18.92 15.36
C TYR A 55 -1.84 -18.38 14.57
N LEU A 56 -1.69 -18.19 13.27
CA LEU A 56 -2.75 -17.65 12.42
C LEU A 56 -3.96 -18.59 12.35
N LEU A 57 -3.75 -19.91 12.43
CA LEU A 57 -4.81 -20.93 12.50
C LEU A 57 -5.43 -21.11 13.90
N SER A 58 -4.82 -20.59 14.96
CA SER A 58 -5.37 -20.68 16.31
C SER A 58 -6.65 -19.86 16.46
N ASN A 59 -7.66 -20.41 17.13
CA ASN A 59 -8.88 -19.69 17.51
C ASN A 59 -8.90 -19.30 18.99
N ASP A 60 -7.77 -19.45 19.69
CA ASP A 60 -7.64 -19.10 21.11
C ASP A 60 -7.33 -17.59 21.27
N ASP A 61 -8.19 -16.87 21.99
CA ASP A 61 -8.03 -15.45 22.32
C ASP A 61 -6.73 -15.17 23.10
N GLY A 62 -6.19 -16.16 23.81
CA GLY A 62 -4.91 -16.08 24.53
C GLY A 62 -3.68 -16.44 23.66
N ALA A 63 -3.87 -16.77 22.39
CA ALA A 63 -2.80 -17.30 21.54
C ALA A 63 -1.63 -16.31 21.39
N ALA A 64 -1.89 -15.00 21.25
CA ALA A 64 -0.84 -14.00 21.02
C ALA A 64 0.26 -14.07 22.10
N ALA A 65 -0.12 -14.09 23.38
CA ALA A 65 0.80 -14.15 24.50
C ALA A 65 1.57 -15.49 24.57
N VAL A 66 0.89 -16.60 24.25
CA VAL A 66 1.52 -17.93 24.20
C VAL A 66 2.55 -18.00 23.08
N PHE A 67 2.20 -17.55 21.88
CA PHE A 67 3.09 -17.58 20.73
C PHE A 67 4.24 -16.57 20.84
N ALA A 68 4.01 -15.40 21.44
CA ALA A 68 5.09 -14.46 21.76
C ALA A 68 6.19 -15.13 22.59
N ARG A 69 5.83 -15.87 23.65
CA ARG A 69 6.79 -16.66 24.45
C ARG A 69 7.49 -17.74 23.63
N ARG A 70 6.74 -18.47 22.79
CA ARG A 70 7.32 -19.51 21.90
C ARG A 70 8.35 -18.92 20.92
N PHE A 71 8.09 -17.75 20.34
CA PHE A 71 9.07 -17.07 19.50
C PHE A 71 10.31 -16.66 20.30
N ASP A 72 10.16 -16.05 21.47
CA ASP A 72 11.30 -15.69 22.32
C ASP A 72 12.16 -16.91 22.73
N GLU A 73 11.52 -18.02 23.10
CA GLU A 73 12.20 -19.27 23.47
C GLU A 73 12.88 -19.94 22.27
N LEU A 74 12.35 -19.77 21.06
CA LEU A 74 12.91 -20.34 19.83
C LEU A 74 14.35 -19.89 19.61
N TYR A 75 14.67 -18.63 19.96
CA TYR A 75 16.03 -18.11 19.85
C TYR A 75 17.03 -18.98 20.61
N GLY A 76 16.73 -19.33 21.87
CA GLY A 76 17.60 -20.15 22.73
C GLY A 76 17.69 -21.61 22.28
N THR A 77 16.67 -22.09 21.57
CA THR A 77 16.64 -23.45 20.99
C THR A 77 17.57 -23.56 19.79
N VAL A 78 17.58 -22.55 18.92
CA VAL A 78 18.36 -22.55 17.67
C VAL A 78 19.78 -22.02 17.88
N TYR A 79 19.94 -20.96 18.66
CA TYR A 79 21.22 -20.34 18.93
C TYR A 79 21.67 -20.66 20.36
N LYS A 80 22.82 -21.33 20.48
CA LYS A 80 23.44 -21.54 21.80
C LYS A 80 23.69 -20.17 22.47
N PRO A 81 23.49 -20.03 23.79
CA PRO A 81 23.61 -18.76 24.54
C PRO A 81 24.95 -18.01 24.43
N LYS A 82 25.96 -18.58 23.78
CA LYS A 82 27.33 -18.04 23.67
C LYS A 82 27.62 -17.30 22.37
N PHE A 83 26.63 -17.03 21.51
CA PHE A 83 26.85 -16.26 20.28
C PHE A 83 26.41 -14.81 20.44
N ASP A 84 27.38 -13.94 20.75
CA ASP A 84 27.22 -12.50 21.00
C ASP A 84 27.52 -11.62 19.75
N GLY A 85 27.42 -12.20 18.54
CA GLY A 85 27.13 -11.41 17.33
C GLY A 85 28.32 -11.05 16.42
N TYR A 86 29.55 -11.46 16.69
CA TYR A 86 30.68 -10.83 15.98
C TYR A 86 31.07 -11.34 14.57
N ARG A 87 30.33 -12.28 13.95
CA ARG A 87 30.68 -12.78 12.60
C ARG A 87 29.49 -12.79 11.64
N ARG A 88 29.56 -11.89 10.63
CA ARG A 88 29.12 -11.90 9.19
C ARG A 88 28.07 -12.91 8.67
N SER A 89 27.36 -13.60 9.53
CA SER A 89 26.44 -14.68 9.22
C SER A 89 25.14 -14.42 9.96
N LYS A 90 24.03 -14.93 9.43
CA LYS A 90 22.65 -14.86 9.94
C LYS A 90 22.48 -15.48 11.35
N LYS A 91 23.38 -15.17 12.29
CA LYS A 91 23.50 -15.78 13.61
C LYS A 91 23.28 -14.74 14.70
N GLY A 92 22.82 -15.21 15.86
CA GLY A 92 22.47 -14.34 16.98
C GLY A 92 21.22 -13.51 16.71
N TRP A 93 20.93 -12.57 17.62
CA TRP A 93 19.67 -11.82 17.62
C TRP A 93 19.41 -11.05 16.33
N THR A 94 20.42 -10.42 15.72
CA THR A 94 20.26 -9.75 14.43
C THR A 94 19.71 -10.69 13.36
N GLY A 95 20.33 -11.88 13.21
CA GLY A 95 19.91 -12.83 12.18
C GLY A 95 18.51 -13.38 12.45
N TYR A 96 18.25 -13.79 13.69
CA TYR A 96 16.95 -14.27 14.14
C TYR A 96 15.84 -13.25 13.88
N LEU A 97 16.00 -12.02 14.39
CA LEU A 97 14.99 -10.96 14.24
C LEU A 97 14.81 -10.55 12.79
N THR A 98 15.88 -10.54 11.98
CA THR A 98 15.76 -10.27 10.53
C THR A 98 14.84 -11.28 9.86
N ILE A 99 15.08 -12.58 10.08
CA ILE A 99 14.27 -13.66 9.49
C ILE A 99 12.85 -13.61 10.03
N PHE A 100 12.68 -13.39 11.33
CA PHE A 100 11.37 -13.26 11.97
C PHE A 100 10.53 -12.16 11.33
N TYR A 101 11.05 -10.92 11.27
CA TYR A 101 10.29 -9.81 10.69
C TYR A 101 10.06 -9.98 9.19
N GLU A 102 11.06 -10.47 8.45
CA GLU A 102 10.91 -10.72 7.00
C GLU A 102 9.77 -11.71 6.72
N LEU A 103 9.74 -12.85 7.41
CA LEU A 103 8.69 -13.85 7.23
C LEU A 103 7.34 -13.37 7.73
N LEU A 104 7.29 -12.72 8.90
CA LEU A 104 6.05 -12.22 9.48
C LEU A 104 5.41 -11.16 8.57
N PHE A 105 6.20 -10.19 8.10
CA PHE A 105 5.66 -9.11 7.27
C PHE A 105 5.37 -9.57 5.85
N ARG A 106 6.19 -10.46 5.27
CA ARG A 106 5.85 -11.09 3.97
C ARG A 106 4.54 -11.85 4.05
N THR A 107 4.25 -12.49 5.19
CA THR A 107 2.96 -13.14 5.45
C THR A 107 1.85 -12.10 5.61
N ALA A 108 2.08 -11.04 6.40
CA ALA A 108 1.08 -10.02 6.69
C ALA A 108 0.60 -9.27 5.44
N VAL A 109 1.49 -8.96 4.49
CA VAL A 109 1.14 -8.32 3.20
C VAL A 109 0.23 -9.20 2.33
N GLN A 110 0.21 -10.51 2.59
CA GLN A 110 -0.59 -11.50 1.86
C GLN A 110 -1.90 -11.83 2.60
N ILE A 111 -2.13 -11.20 3.77
CA ILE A 111 -3.41 -11.21 4.48
C ILE A 111 -4.22 -10.02 3.95
N GLN A 112 -5.45 -10.27 3.50
CA GLN A 112 -6.37 -9.22 3.06
C GLN A 112 -6.54 -8.14 4.13
N TYR A 113 -6.61 -6.89 3.71
CA TYR A 113 -6.61 -5.73 4.61
C TYR A 113 -7.74 -5.72 5.65
N ASP A 114 -8.84 -6.39 5.38
CA ASP A 114 -10.05 -6.52 6.20
C ASP A 114 -10.14 -7.87 6.94
N ASP A 115 -9.23 -8.82 6.67
CA ASP A 115 -9.19 -10.09 7.40
C ASP A 115 -8.71 -9.85 8.85
N PRO A 116 -9.45 -10.34 9.87
CA PRO A 116 -9.07 -10.23 11.28
C PRO A 116 -7.68 -10.78 11.62
N LYS A 117 -7.10 -11.64 10.77
CA LYS A 117 -5.73 -12.14 10.94
C LYS A 117 -4.67 -11.05 10.84
N GLN A 118 -4.93 -9.92 10.17
CA GLN A 118 -4.01 -8.78 10.25
C GLN A 118 -3.90 -8.29 11.70
N GLU A 119 -5.02 -8.19 12.42
CA GLU A 119 -5.04 -7.78 13.82
C GLU A 119 -4.31 -8.78 14.70
N LYS A 120 -4.49 -10.09 14.45
CA LYS A 120 -3.72 -11.13 15.15
C LYS A 120 -2.21 -10.90 15.03
N VAL A 121 -1.70 -10.51 13.85
CA VAL A 121 -0.27 -10.22 13.69
C VAL A 121 0.16 -9.03 14.55
N ILE A 122 -0.69 -8.00 14.66
CA ILE A 122 -0.45 -6.82 15.51
C ILE A 122 -0.45 -7.20 16.99
N GLU A 123 -1.42 -7.99 17.44
CA GLU A 123 -1.50 -8.51 18.81
C GLU A 123 -0.24 -9.29 19.19
N LEU A 124 0.27 -10.14 18.29
CA LEU A 124 1.52 -10.87 18.50
C LEU A 124 2.70 -9.92 18.70
N LEU A 125 2.82 -8.88 17.86
CA LEU A 125 3.90 -7.88 17.98
C LEU A 125 3.79 -7.10 19.28
N VAL A 126 2.58 -6.73 19.71
CA VAL A 126 2.33 -6.07 20.99
C VAL A 126 2.71 -6.98 22.17
N GLU A 127 2.32 -8.26 22.14
CA GLU A 127 2.67 -9.23 23.19
C GLU A 127 4.17 -9.52 23.27
N LEU A 128 4.87 -9.56 22.12
CA LEU A 128 6.32 -9.64 22.11
C LEU A 128 6.94 -8.46 22.86
N GLY A 129 6.43 -7.24 22.66
CA GLY A 129 6.90 -6.03 23.35
C GLY A 129 6.71 -6.04 24.87
N LYS A 130 5.80 -6.88 25.39
CA LYS A 130 5.54 -7.04 26.83
C LYS A 130 6.49 -8.04 27.51
N LEU A 131 7.25 -8.83 26.75
CA LEU A 131 8.17 -9.80 27.31
C LEU A 131 9.33 -9.11 28.06
N PRO A 132 9.94 -9.77 29.07
CA PRO A 132 11.13 -9.24 29.74
C PRO A 132 12.23 -8.94 28.73
N SER A 133 12.58 -7.67 28.61
CA SER A 133 13.58 -7.24 27.64
C SER A 133 14.94 -7.82 27.94
N ARG A 134 15.66 -8.23 26.88
CA ARG A 134 17.02 -8.75 26.98
C ARG A 134 17.97 -7.81 26.24
N PRO A 135 19.10 -7.42 26.85
CA PRO A 135 20.12 -6.66 26.14
C PRO A 135 20.69 -7.51 25.01
N ALA A 136 20.79 -6.92 23.82
CA ALA A 136 21.39 -7.55 22.65
C ALA A 136 22.16 -6.54 21.80
N LYS A 137 23.24 -6.98 21.17
CA LYS A 137 23.88 -6.24 20.09
C LYS A 137 23.16 -6.53 18.78
N ILE A 138 22.60 -5.50 18.15
CA ILE A 138 21.89 -5.59 16.87
C ILE A 138 22.68 -4.83 15.81
N PHE A 139 22.82 -5.41 14.61
CA PHE A 139 23.44 -4.72 13.48
C PHE A 139 22.37 -3.92 12.72
N LYS A 140 22.36 -2.59 12.90
CA LYS A 140 21.43 -1.64 12.26
C LYS A 140 22.27 -0.59 11.55
N SER A 141 21.89 -0.21 10.33
CA SER A 141 22.50 0.91 9.60
C SER A 141 24.04 0.91 9.56
N PHE A 142 24.64 -0.25 9.25
CA PHE A 142 26.10 -0.45 9.12
C PHE A 142 26.91 -0.44 10.43
N GLU A 143 26.26 -0.39 11.59
CA GLU A 143 26.93 -0.44 12.88
C GLU A 143 26.23 -1.39 13.88
N TRP A 144 26.96 -1.74 14.94
CA TRP A 144 26.44 -2.54 16.05
C TRP A 144 25.92 -1.61 17.14
N VAL A 145 24.61 -1.66 17.39
CA VAL A 145 23.96 -0.86 18.43
C VAL A 145 23.56 -1.73 19.60
N ASP A 146 23.69 -1.20 20.83
CA ASP A 146 23.04 -1.78 21.99
C ASP A 146 21.53 -1.60 21.85
N SER A 147 20.80 -2.70 22.03
CA SER A 147 19.36 -2.73 21.87
C SER A 147 18.72 -3.64 22.91
N GLN A 148 17.40 -3.57 22.96
CA GLN A 148 16.53 -4.27 23.89
C GLN A 148 15.58 -5.11 23.04
N VAL A 149 15.75 -6.43 23.09
CA VAL A 149 14.95 -7.36 22.28
C VAL A 149 13.47 -7.14 22.60
N TRP A 150 12.66 -7.05 21.54
CA TRP A 150 11.21 -6.79 21.56
C TRP A 150 10.75 -5.41 22.06
N SER A 151 11.49 -4.71 22.91
CA SER A 151 11.02 -3.45 23.51
C SER A 151 11.20 -2.22 22.63
N SER A 152 12.16 -2.22 21.71
CA SER A 152 12.41 -1.10 20.80
C SER A 152 12.25 -1.49 19.32
N TYR A 153 11.64 -2.65 19.05
CA TYR A 153 11.46 -3.24 17.72
C TYR A 153 12.58 -2.92 16.72
N PRO A 154 13.86 -3.21 17.05
CA PRO A 154 15.03 -2.55 16.44
C PRO A 154 15.18 -2.77 14.93
N LEU A 155 14.53 -3.79 14.38
CA LEU A 155 14.53 -4.13 12.96
C LEU A 155 13.16 -4.06 12.30
N LEU A 156 12.11 -3.60 13.00
CA LEU A 156 10.74 -3.55 12.46
C LEU A 156 10.66 -2.66 11.22
N ARG A 157 11.16 -1.42 11.29
CA ARG A 157 11.19 -0.52 10.13
C ARG A 157 11.97 -1.10 8.96
N ARG A 158 13.08 -1.80 9.24
CA ARG A 158 13.88 -2.47 8.21
C ARG A 158 13.10 -3.60 7.55
N GLY A 159 12.43 -4.45 8.34
CA GLY A 159 11.60 -5.53 7.83
C GLY A 159 10.46 -4.99 6.97
N LEU A 160 9.76 -3.96 7.43
CA LEU A 160 8.68 -3.30 6.67
C LEU A 160 9.21 -2.77 5.32
N TYR A 161 10.37 -2.10 5.33
CA TYR A 161 10.99 -1.60 4.11
C TYR A 161 11.39 -2.74 3.14
N GLN A 162 11.78 -3.90 3.65
CA GLN A 162 12.16 -5.05 2.80
C GLN A 162 10.97 -5.71 2.10
N VAL A 163 9.77 -5.62 2.69
CA VAL A 163 8.53 -6.13 2.08
C VAL A 163 7.71 -5.04 1.41
N TYR A 164 8.23 -3.81 1.38
CA TYR A 164 7.56 -2.68 0.75
C TYR A 164 7.36 -2.97 -0.74
N ALA A 165 6.12 -2.86 -1.21
CA ALA A 165 5.75 -3.06 -2.61
C ALA A 165 6.30 -1.97 -3.56
N GLY A 166 7.01 -0.97 -3.02
CA GLY A 166 7.42 0.19 -3.79
C GLY A 166 6.30 1.21 -3.95
N GLU A 167 6.62 2.32 -4.61
CA GLU A 167 5.58 3.17 -5.19
C GLU A 167 4.94 2.41 -6.35
N MET A 168 3.64 2.17 -6.24
CA MET A 168 2.90 1.53 -7.31
C MET A 168 2.68 2.54 -8.44
N CYS A 169 3.17 2.21 -9.63
CA CYS A 169 3.04 3.08 -10.80
C CYS A 169 2.59 2.29 -12.03
N LEU A 170 1.59 2.79 -12.76
CA LEU A 170 0.99 2.09 -13.92
C LEU A 170 2.00 1.73 -15.00
N HIS A 171 3.00 2.60 -15.25
CA HIS A 171 3.99 2.35 -16.29
C HIS A 171 4.90 1.14 -15.98
N CYS A 172 4.96 0.68 -14.73
CA CYS A 172 5.72 -0.52 -14.35
C CYS A 172 5.09 -1.81 -14.89
N PHE A 173 3.82 -1.78 -15.33
CA PHE A 173 3.07 -2.95 -15.76
C PHE A 173 2.93 -3.06 -17.29
N GLY A 174 3.48 -2.12 -18.06
CA GLY A 174 3.43 -2.17 -19.52
C GLY A 174 2.02 -2.01 -20.09
N ASP A 175 1.74 -2.70 -21.21
CA ASP A 175 0.44 -2.64 -21.89
C ASP A 175 -0.64 -3.39 -21.09
N LEU A 176 -1.61 -2.65 -20.56
CA LEU A 176 -2.70 -3.19 -19.75
C LEU A 176 -3.80 -3.87 -20.57
N THR A 177 -3.73 -3.85 -21.90
CA THR A 177 -4.59 -4.70 -22.75
C THR A 177 -4.13 -6.17 -22.70
N ASN A 178 -2.90 -6.43 -22.28
CA ASN A 178 -2.41 -7.77 -22.02
C ASN A 178 -2.98 -8.31 -20.69
N PRO A 179 -3.69 -9.46 -20.69
CA PRO A 179 -4.27 -10.06 -19.49
C PRO A 179 -3.26 -10.34 -18.36
N ASP A 180 -2.03 -10.75 -18.70
CA ASP A 180 -0.99 -11.05 -17.70
C ASP A 180 -0.50 -9.80 -16.97
N ASN A 181 -0.40 -8.69 -17.70
CA ASN A 181 -0.02 -7.39 -17.15
C ASN A 181 -1.14 -6.85 -16.26
N LEU A 182 -2.40 -6.96 -16.69
CA LEU A 182 -3.56 -6.59 -15.89
C LEU A 182 -3.65 -7.42 -14.61
N LEU A 183 -3.45 -8.74 -14.70
CA LEU A 183 -3.42 -9.63 -13.53
C LEU A 183 -2.29 -9.27 -12.57
N SER A 184 -1.11 -8.94 -13.10
CA SER A 184 0.03 -8.50 -12.29
C SER A 184 -0.25 -7.18 -11.58
N LEU A 185 -0.89 -6.22 -12.26
CA LEU A 185 -1.35 -4.97 -11.66
C LEU A 185 -2.37 -5.23 -10.55
N LYS A 186 -3.36 -6.10 -10.77
CA LYS A 186 -4.37 -6.45 -9.75
C LYS A 186 -3.73 -7.07 -8.50
N ARG A 187 -2.78 -8.00 -8.67
CA ARG A 187 -2.04 -8.59 -7.54
C ARG A 187 -1.21 -7.55 -6.79
N ALA A 188 -0.45 -6.72 -7.50
CA ALA A 188 0.35 -5.66 -6.89
C ALA A 188 -0.52 -4.63 -6.16
N SER A 189 -1.69 -4.30 -6.70
CA SER A 189 -2.67 -3.41 -6.07
C SER A 189 -3.20 -3.99 -4.75
N ALA A 190 -3.52 -5.28 -4.72
CA ALA A 190 -3.94 -5.96 -3.50
C ALA A 190 -2.83 -5.99 -2.45
N GLU A 191 -1.60 -6.35 -2.83
CA GLU A 191 -0.44 -6.34 -1.92
C GLU A 191 -0.15 -4.93 -1.40
N TYR A 192 -0.27 -3.91 -2.24
CA TYR A 192 -0.10 -2.51 -1.86
C TYR A 192 -1.11 -2.11 -0.78
N VAL A 193 -2.40 -2.37 -1.01
CA VAL A 193 -3.46 -2.06 -0.04
C VAL A 193 -3.24 -2.84 1.27
N ASN A 194 -2.95 -4.14 1.21
CA ASN A 194 -2.71 -4.97 2.38
C ASN A 194 -1.50 -4.51 3.20
N TYR A 195 -0.40 -4.13 2.52
CA TYR A 195 0.79 -3.59 3.15
C TYR A 195 0.48 -2.29 3.90
N HIS A 196 -0.18 -1.34 3.24
CA HIS A 196 -0.48 -0.05 3.85
C HIS A 196 -1.50 -0.18 5.00
N ALA A 197 -2.45 -1.11 4.89
CA ALA A 197 -3.35 -1.48 5.98
C ALA A 197 -2.60 -1.99 7.21
N PHE A 198 -1.73 -2.98 7.01
CA PHE A 198 -0.93 -3.60 8.07
C PHE A 198 -0.03 -2.57 8.74
N ARG A 199 0.57 -1.68 7.94
CA ARG A 199 1.43 -0.60 8.43
C ARG A 199 0.64 0.45 9.21
N ALA A 200 -0.56 0.81 8.77
CA ALA A 200 -1.45 1.70 9.52
C ALA A 200 -1.78 1.10 10.89
N ARG A 201 -2.07 -0.20 10.96
CA ARG A 201 -2.29 -0.88 12.26
C ARG A 201 -1.04 -0.89 13.14
N CYS A 202 0.15 -1.11 12.56
CA CYS A 202 1.40 -1.00 13.31
C CYS A 202 1.56 0.38 13.97
N LEU A 203 1.25 1.43 13.21
CA LEU A 203 1.30 2.81 13.68
C LEU A 203 0.24 3.08 14.78
N ALA A 204 -0.99 2.62 14.58
CA ALA A 204 -2.07 2.75 15.54
C ALA A 204 -1.76 2.06 16.88
N ALA A 205 -1.14 0.88 16.82
CA ALA A 205 -0.67 0.13 17.99
C ALA A 205 0.58 0.72 18.65
N GLY A 206 1.19 1.76 18.06
CA GLY A 206 2.38 2.41 18.60
C GLY A 206 3.65 1.55 18.53
N LEU A 207 3.71 0.58 17.62
CA LEU A 207 4.87 -0.32 17.45
C LEU A 207 6.13 0.42 16.96
N ASP A 208 5.97 1.63 16.43
CA ASP A 208 7.04 2.50 15.97
C ASP A 208 7.27 3.71 16.89
N ALA A 209 6.71 3.70 18.12
CA ALA A 209 6.81 4.80 19.05
C ALA A 209 8.28 5.16 19.35
N GLY A 210 8.61 6.45 19.19
CA GLY A 210 9.95 6.98 19.43
C GLY A 210 10.93 6.87 18.26
N GLU A 211 10.55 6.23 17.15
CA GLU A 211 11.39 6.23 15.93
C GLU A 211 11.30 7.58 15.20
N GLU A 212 12.47 8.08 14.81
CA GLU A 212 12.59 9.35 14.08
C GLU A 212 12.02 9.22 12.66
N GLY A 213 11.18 10.19 12.28
CA GLY A 213 10.55 10.21 10.96
C GLY A 213 9.50 9.12 10.73
N ARG A 214 8.94 8.53 11.80
CA ARG A 214 7.96 7.43 11.70
C ARG A 214 6.70 7.75 10.89
N PHE A 215 6.31 9.02 10.76
CA PHE A 215 5.16 9.44 9.96
C PHE A 215 5.48 9.82 8.51
N GLN A 216 6.76 9.90 8.14
CA GLN A 216 7.18 10.55 6.91
C GLN A 216 6.58 9.86 5.67
N SER A 217 6.71 8.54 5.61
CA SER A 217 6.20 7.72 4.51
C SER A 217 4.69 7.62 4.49
N GLU A 218 4.03 7.63 5.65
CA GLU A 218 2.59 7.48 5.81
C GLU A 218 1.88 8.74 5.33
N VAL A 219 2.34 9.90 5.83
CA VAL A 219 1.88 11.21 5.35
C VAL A 219 2.13 11.36 3.86
N HIS A 220 3.29 10.90 3.38
CA HIS A 220 3.57 10.89 1.95
C HIS A 220 2.57 10.01 1.18
N SER A 221 2.33 8.76 1.59
CA SER A 221 1.38 7.87 0.94
C SER A 221 -0.05 8.40 0.93
N ILE A 222 -0.50 9.02 2.04
CA ILE A 222 -1.83 9.64 2.09
C ILE A 222 -1.91 10.79 1.08
N SER A 223 -0.91 11.68 1.06
CA SER A 223 -0.88 12.79 0.11
C SER A 223 -0.84 12.30 -1.34
N VAL A 224 -0.05 11.28 -1.66
CA VAL A 224 0.01 10.72 -3.02
C VAL A 224 -1.34 10.13 -3.42
N GLY A 225 -2.02 9.43 -2.52
CA GLY A 225 -3.31 8.82 -2.80
C GLY A 225 -4.49 9.80 -2.87
N LEU A 226 -4.40 11.00 -2.28
CA LEU A 226 -5.48 12.00 -2.28
C LEU A 226 -5.21 13.20 -3.19
N ASP A 227 -3.96 13.41 -3.59
CA ASP A 227 -3.53 14.54 -4.43
C ASP A 227 -2.23 14.19 -5.17
N PRO A 228 -2.31 13.36 -6.23
CA PRO A 228 -1.11 12.93 -6.97
C PRO A 228 -0.45 14.06 -7.74
N GLY A 229 -1.16 15.17 -8.02
CA GLY A 229 -0.65 16.32 -8.75
C GLY A 229 0.53 17.00 -8.03
N VAL A 230 0.83 16.54 -6.83
CA VAL A 230 1.97 16.99 -6.04
C VAL A 230 3.25 16.22 -6.35
N LEU A 231 3.11 15.00 -6.87
CA LEU A 231 4.20 14.35 -7.56
C LEU A 231 4.25 15.00 -8.94
N ASP A 232 5.41 15.58 -9.31
CA ASP A 232 5.62 16.15 -10.65
C ASP A 232 5.64 15.04 -11.76
N TYR A 233 5.01 13.89 -11.50
CA TYR A 233 4.92 12.73 -12.35
C TYR A 233 3.50 12.67 -12.91
N GLU A 234 3.36 12.70 -14.23
CA GLU A 234 2.10 12.49 -14.98
C GLU A 234 1.63 11.02 -14.91
N ALA A 235 1.78 10.36 -13.77
CA ALA A 235 1.33 8.99 -13.57
C ALA A 235 -0.19 9.01 -13.34
N PRO A 236 -0.98 8.22 -14.10
CA PRO A 236 -2.41 8.16 -13.86
C PRO A 236 -2.68 7.54 -12.48
N GLU A 237 -3.63 8.12 -11.77
CA GLU A 237 -4.10 7.64 -10.47
C GLU A 237 -4.71 6.23 -10.57
N ILE A 238 -4.50 5.43 -9.53
CA ILE A 238 -5.12 4.11 -9.39
C ILE A 238 -5.85 4.05 -8.05
N ASP A 239 -7.06 3.49 -8.07
CA ASP A 239 -7.94 3.35 -6.90
C ASP A 239 -7.29 2.79 -5.63
N CYS A 240 -6.33 1.87 -5.75
CA CYS A 240 -5.63 1.28 -4.62
C CYS A 240 -4.73 2.27 -3.85
N GLN A 241 -4.29 3.37 -4.46
CA GLN A 241 -3.60 4.46 -3.74
C GLN A 241 -4.58 5.24 -2.85
N VAL A 242 -5.75 5.57 -3.39
CA VAL A 242 -6.85 6.21 -2.65
C VAL A 242 -7.31 5.31 -1.51
N MET A 243 -7.49 4.01 -1.78
CA MET A 243 -7.84 3.00 -0.78
C MET A 243 -6.79 2.94 0.34
N ALA A 244 -5.50 2.89 0.01
CA ALA A 244 -4.43 2.87 1.01
C ALA A 244 -4.41 4.14 1.86
N ALA A 245 -4.60 5.32 1.25
CA ALA A 245 -4.70 6.60 1.95
C ALA A 245 -5.89 6.61 2.94
N ALA A 246 -7.07 6.21 2.47
CA ALA A 246 -8.27 6.10 3.29
C ALA A 246 -8.07 5.14 4.47
N GLN A 247 -7.38 4.00 4.27
CA GLN A 247 -7.08 3.06 5.34
C GLN A 247 -6.16 3.62 6.42
N TYR A 248 -5.14 4.41 6.08
CA TYR A 248 -4.34 5.09 7.12
C TYR A 248 -5.20 6.01 7.98
N ILE A 249 -6.12 6.74 7.36
CA ILE A 249 -6.99 7.68 8.08
C ILE A 249 -7.95 6.90 8.99
N VAL A 250 -8.57 5.83 8.50
CA VAL A 250 -9.49 5.00 9.28
C VAL A 250 -8.76 4.32 10.45
N LEU A 251 -7.64 3.66 10.18
CA LEU A 251 -6.96 2.79 11.15
C LEU A 251 -6.01 3.55 12.09
N ALA A 252 -5.30 4.55 11.58
CA ALA A 252 -4.25 5.27 12.30
C ALA A 252 -4.54 6.78 12.45
N GLY A 253 -5.72 7.25 12.03
CA GLY A 253 -6.07 8.67 12.01
C GLY A 253 -5.93 9.35 13.36
N ASP A 254 -6.26 8.68 14.47
CA ASP A 254 -6.12 9.26 15.82
C ASP A 254 -4.65 9.62 16.12
N VAL A 255 -3.73 8.71 15.83
CA VAL A 255 -2.29 8.89 16.10
C VAL A 255 -1.69 9.91 15.13
N ILE A 256 -2.05 9.83 13.85
CA ILE A 256 -1.60 10.80 12.84
C ILE A 256 -2.10 12.21 13.19
N TYR A 257 -3.37 12.35 13.57
CA TYR A 257 -3.94 13.64 13.96
C TYR A 257 -3.27 14.21 15.22
N ALA A 258 -3.11 13.39 16.25
CA ALA A 258 -2.46 13.81 17.49
C ALA A 258 -1.01 14.27 17.28
N GLU A 259 -0.24 13.55 16.45
CA GLU A 259 1.18 13.80 16.28
C GLU A 259 1.48 14.79 15.14
N CYS A 260 0.93 14.55 13.95
CA CYS A 260 1.24 15.37 12.77
C CYS A 260 0.44 16.68 12.74
N VAL A 261 -0.81 16.65 13.21
CA VAL A 261 -1.71 17.82 13.12
C VAL A 261 -1.62 18.68 14.38
N LYS A 262 -1.92 18.11 15.56
CA LYS A 262 -1.96 18.86 16.82
C LYS A 262 -0.59 19.30 17.31
N LYS A 263 0.42 18.41 17.28
CA LYS A 263 1.78 18.76 17.72
C LYS A 263 2.61 19.46 16.64
N GLN A 264 2.10 19.56 15.41
CA GLN A 264 2.79 20.15 14.26
C GLN A 264 4.22 19.62 14.11
N LEU A 265 4.38 18.28 14.10
CA LEU A 265 5.70 17.68 13.97
C LEU A 265 6.47 18.33 12.80
N PRO A 266 7.71 18.79 13.04
CA PRO A 266 8.43 19.61 12.09
C PRO A 266 8.57 18.90 10.75
N SER A 267 8.31 19.65 9.67
CA SER A 267 8.54 19.20 8.30
C SER A 267 9.95 18.63 8.18
N TYR A 268 10.07 17.33 7.94
CA TYR A 268 11.35 16.71 7.64
C TYR A 268 11.87 17.17 6.26
N ARG A 269 13.17 17.02 6.00
CA ARG A 269 13.82 17.47 4.73
C ARG A 269 13.17 16.91 3.45
N PHE A 270 12.50 15.78 3.56
CA PHE A 270 11.82 15.07 2.48
C PHE A 270 10.30 15.07 2.65
N ALA A 271 9.76 15.94 3.51
CA ALA A 271 8.32 16.10 3.59
C ALA A 271 7.79 16.56 2.22
N TRP A 272 6.68 15.95 1.82
CA TRP A 272 5.86 16.33 0.67
C TRP A 272 5.83 17.86 0.52
N LYS A 273 5.97 18.39 -0.71
CA LYS A 273 6.11 19.85 -0.97
C LYS A 273 5.04 20.66 -0.24
N GLY A 274 3.80 20.19 -0.21
CA GLY A 274 2.75 20.91 0.51
C GLY A 274 2.89 20.84 2.04
N TRP A 275 3.53 19.84 2.64
CA TRP A 275 3.84 19.78 4.09
C TRP A 275 5.06 20.62 4.43
N LYS A 276 5.98 20.77 3.47
CA LYS A 276 7.11 21.70 3.59
C LYS A 276 6.65 23.16 3.68
N HIS A 277 5.49 23.46 3.09
CA HIS A 277 4.93 24.82 3.01
C HIS A 277 3.65 25.03 3.83
N SER A 278 3.09 23.98 4.42
CA SER A 278 1.85 24.03 5.20
C SER A 278 2.06 23.40 6.58
N ASN A 279 1.28 23.86 7.56
CA ASN A 279 1.23 23.20 8.87
C ASN A 279 0.29 21.97 8.81
N GLY A 280 0.39 21.08 9.79
CA GLY A 280 -0.43 19.87 9.87
C GLY A 280 -1.94 20.12 9.71
N PRO A 281 -2.55 21.14 10.36
CA PRO A 281 -3.97 21.45 10.19
C PRO A 281 -4.38 21.77 8.75
N SER A 282 -3.58 22.57 8.03
CA SER A 282 -3.87 22.87 6.62
C SER A 282 -3.82 21.62 5.74
N VAL A 283 -2.90 20.70 6.00
CA VAL A 283 -2.84 19.44 5.25
C VAL A 283 -4.02 18.53 5.58
N TRP A 284 -4.39 18.43 6.86
CA TRP A 284 -5.57 17.68 7.28
C TRP A 284 -6.85 18.20 6.62
N LYS A 285 -7.03 19.53 6.58
CA LYS A 285 -8.15 20.17 5.87
C LYS A 285 -8.14 19.86 4.37
N HIS A 286 -6.96 19.87 3.74
CA HIS A 286 -6.82 19.53 2.31
C HIS A 286 -7.22 18.09 2.03
N TRP A 287 -6.68 17.13 2.80
CA TRP A 287 -7.05 15.72 2.67
C TRP A 287 -8.54 15.48 2.89
N SER A 288 -9.16 16.16 3.86
CA SER A 288 -10.60 16.08 4.10
C SER A 288 -11.41 16.58 2.91
N ALA A 289 -11.02 17.72 2.32
CA ALA A 289 -11.66 18.23 1.12
C ALA A 289 -11.55 17.24 -0.06
N LYS A 290 -10.38 16.64 -0.25
CA LYS A 290 -10.17 15.63 -1.30
C LYS A 290 -10.99 14.37 -1.11
N LEU A 291 -11.08 13.85 0.12
CA LEU A 291 -11.96 12.72 0.41
C LEU A 291 -13.44 13.06 0.15
N ASN A 292 -13.88 14.28 0.46
CA ASN A 292 -15.24 14.73 0.12
C ASN A 292 -15.47 14.73 -1.39
N GLU A 293 -14.55 15.30 -2.18
CA GLU A 293 -14.63 15.32 -3.64
C GLU A 293 -14.75 13.90 -4.22
N ILE A 294 -13.92 12.97 -3.73
CA ILE A 294 -13.92 11.57 -4.17
C ILE A 294 -15.21 10.85 -3.73
N ALA A 295 -15.64 11.01 -2.48
CA ALA A 295 -16.87 10.40 -1.97
C ALA A 295 -18.08 10.83 -2.80
N ASP A 296 -18.23 12.14 -3.02
CA ASP A 296 -19.29 12.75 -3.82
C ASP A 296 -19.31 12.19 -5.25
N ALA A 297 -18.15 12.03 -5.88
CA ALA A 297 -18.04 11.48 -7.22
C ALA A 297 -18.46 10.00 -7.26
N LEU A 298 -18.00 9.20 -6.29
CA LEU A 298 -18.32 7.78 -6.19
C LEU A 298 -19.82 7.54 -5.91
N GLU A 299 -20.41 8.29 -4.97
CA GLU A 299 -21.83 8.19 -4.59
C GLU A 299 -22.77 8.55 -5.75
N ARG A 300 -22.39 9.51 -6.60
CA ARG A 300 -23.15 9.89 -7.81
C ARG A 300 -22.96 8.92 -8.98
N GLY A 301 -22.12 7.89 -8.83
CA GLY A 301 -21.73 6.99 -9.92
C GLY A 301 -20.85 7.67 -10.98
N GLY A 302 -20.25 8.82 -10.65
CA GLY A 302 -19.35 9.55 -11.52
C GLY A 302 -17.97 8.88 -11.66
N ASP A 303 -17.16 9.47 -12.54
CA ASP A 303 -15.74 9.21 -12.66
C ASP A 303 -14.98 10.14 -11.68
N PRO A 304 -14.23 9.61 -10.71
CA PRO A 304 -13.49 10.43 -9.75
C PRO A 304 -12.13 10.91 -10.29
N ASP A 305 -11.95 10.94 -11.62
CA ASP A 305 -10.72 11.34 -12.32
C ASP A 305 -9.51 10.40 -12.08
N PHE A 306 -9.77 9.16 -11.64
CA PHE A 306 -8.76 8.11 -11.51
C PHE A 306 -9.20 6.76 -12.05
N LYS A 307 -8.24 5.91 -12.40
CA LYS A 307 -8.53 4.57 -12.92
C LYS A 307 -9.01 3.66 -11.79
N ILE A 308 -10.31 3.36 -11.82
CA ILE A 308 -10.91 2.33 -10.96
C ILE A 308 -10.65 0.96 -11.57
N LEU A 309 -10.07 0.04 -10.79
CA LEU A 309 -10.00 -1.36 -11.17
C LEU A 309 -11.40 -1.97 -10.95
N GLU A 310 -11.95 -2.59 -12.00
CA GLU A 310 -13.29 -3.19 -11.97
C GLU A 310 -13.48 -4.10 -10.74
N GLY A 311 -14.63 -3.96 -10.07
CA GLY A 311 -15.02 -4.76 -8.90
C GLY A 311 -14.73 -4.13 -7.53
N ASN A 312 -13.95 -3.04 -7.45
CA ASN A 312 -13.58 -2.42 -6.16
C ASN A 312 -14.40 -1.19 -5.77
N ARG A 313 -15.30 -0.71 -6.63
CA ARG A 313 -16.00 0.58 -6.43
C ARG A 313 -16.73 0.65 -5.09
N GLU A 314 -17.49 -0.38 -4.73
CA GLU A 314 -18.28 -0.38 -3.49
C GLU A 314 -17.37 -0.35 -2.25
N ALA A 315 -16.37 -1.23 -2.20
CA ALA A 315 -15.39 -1.27 -1.11
C ALA A 315 -14.61 0.05 -0.99
N LEU A 316 -14.22 0.65 -2.13
CA LEU A 316 -13.56 1.95 -2.16
C LEU A 316 -14.48 3.05 -1.62
N THR A 317 -15.74 3.07 -2.06
CA THR A 317 -16.74 4.07 -1.64
C THR A 317 -16.94 4.01 -0.13
N ASP A 318 -17.18 2.81 0.41
CA ASP A 318 -17.32 2.59 1.85
C ASP A 318 -16.08 3.02 2.64
N MET A 319 -14.88 2.68 2.16
CA MET A 319 -13.62 3.07 2.83
C MET A 319 -13.38 4.58 2.80
N VAL A 320 -13.64 5.25 1.68
CA VAL A 320 -13.51 6.70 1.53
C VAL A 320 -14.50 7.43 2.43
N ILE A 321 -15.74 6.96 2.51
CA ILE A 321 -16.77 7.48 3.43
C ILE A 321 -16.31 7.34 4.88
N LYS A 322 -15.84 6.16 5.28
CA LYS A 322 -15.31 5.93 6.64
C LYS A 322 -14.13 6.85 6.96
N ALA A 323 -13.23 7.06 6.01
CA ALA A 323 -12.09 7.96 6.18
C ALA A 323 -12.55 9.41 6.36
N ARG A 324 -13.47 9.89 5.51
CA ARG A 324 -14.09 11.21 5.61
C ARG A 324 -14.70 11.41 6.99
N ASP A 325 -15.57 10.50 7.40
CA ASP A 325 -16.32 10.59 8.65
C ASP A 325 -15.35 10.59 9.86
N LYS A 326 -14.31 9.75 9.82
CA LYS A 326 -13.24 9.74 10.83
C LYS A 326 -12.50 11.08 10.94
N MET A 327 -12.27 11.77 9.81
CA MET A 327 -11.63 13.09 9.84
C MET A 327 -12.54 14.17 10.44
N LEU A 328 -13.84 14.11 10.14
CA LEU A 328 -14.84 15.01 10.72
C LEU A 328 -15.00 14.78 12.23
N ASP A 329 -14.98 13.52 12.68
CA ASP A 329 -15.02 13.18 14.11
C ASP A 329 -13.81 13.75 14.86
N LEU A 330 -12.63 13.74 14.23
CA LEU A 330 -11.38 14.25 14.81
C LEU A 330 -11.28 15.77 14.80
N GLU A 331 -11.92 16.43 13.84
CA GLU A 331 -11.95 17.90 13.70
C GLU A 331 -13.34 18.39 13.22
N PRO A 332 -14.32 18.52 14.14
CA PRO A 332 -15.71 18.87 13.78
C PRO A 332 -15.86 20.28 13.17
N GLU A 333 -14.86 21.14 13.31
CA GLU A 333 -14.83 22.48 12.72
C GLU A 333 -14.49 22.48 11.22
N LEU A 334 -14.12 21.32 10.66
CA LEU A 334 -13.98 21.18 9.22
C LEU A 334 -15.35 21.45 8.56
N PRO A 335 -15.42 22.39 7.60
CA PRO A 335 -16.69 22.75 6.99
C PRO A 335 -17.30 21.51 6.34
N ALA A 336 -18.47 21.10 6.83
CA ALA A 336 -19.33 20.17 6.10
C ALA A 336 -19.69 20.86 4.78
N GLN A 337 -19.02 20.50 3.69
CA GLN A 337 -19.17 21.19 2.41
C GLN A 337 -20.59 21.15 1.83
N SER A 338 -21.48 20.32 2.40
CA SER A 338 -22.89 20.25 2.03
C SER A 338 -23.61 21.61 2.16
N GLU A 339 -23.17 22.51 3.04
CA GLU A 339 -23.79 23.84 3.15
C GLU A 339 -23.27 24.83 2.09
N SER A 340 -21.98 24.81 1.77
CA SER A 340 -21.39 25.76 0.81
C SER A 340 -21.85 25.54 -0.63
N ARG A 341 -22.02 24.28 -1.06
CA ARG A 341 -22.36 23.97 -2.46
C ARG A 341 -23.82 24.27 -2.79
N SER A 342 -24.73 24.06 -1.83
CA SER A 342 -26.16 24.40 -1.99
C SER A 342 -26.40 25.91 -2.15
N VAL A 343 -25.59 26.75 -1.49
CA VAL A 343 -25.64 28.20 -1.64
C VAL A 343 -25.11 28.63 -3.00
N GLU A 344 -24.03 28.01 -3.48
CA GLU A 344 -23.39 28.38 -4.75
C GLU A 344 -24.18 27.87 -5.97
N GLU A 345 -24.73 26.65 -5.91
CA GLU A 345 -25.66 26.13 -6.92
C GLU A 345 -26.99 26.91 -6.94
N GLY A 346 -27.50 27.32 -5.77
CA GLY A 346 -28.64 28.23 -5.68
C GLY A 346 -28.36 29.59 -6.33
N ARG A 347 -27.16 30.15 -6.11
CA ARG A 347 -26.76 31.43 -6.71
C ARG A 347 -26.54 31.34 -8.22
N LEU A 348 -25.91 30.25 -8.69
CA LEU A 348 -25.75 29.99 -10.12
C LEU A 348 -27.11 29.74 -10.80
N ALA A 349 -28.03 29.00 -10.16
CA ALA A 349 -29.37 28.83 -10.69
C ALA A 349 -30.14 30.17 -10.76
N GLU A 350 -30.05 31.02 -9.72
CA GLU A 350 -30.65 32.36 -9.74
C GLU A 350 -30.03 33.27 -10.81
N GLU A 351 -28.70 33.28 -10.97
CA GLU A 351 -28.01 34.07 -12.01
C GLU A 351 -28.36 33.56 -13.42
N THR A 352 -28.51 32.24 -13.62
CA THR A 352 -28.90 31.66 -14.92
C THR A 352 -30.37 31.95 -15.25
N THR A 353 -31.26 31.92 -14.25
CA THR A 353 -32.68 32.27 -14.42
C THR A 353 -32.84 33.77 -14.70
N SER A 354 -32.02 34.62 -14.08
CA SER A 354 -31.99 36.06 -14.35
C SER A 354 -31.39 36.39 -15.72
N ALA A 355 -30.43 35.61 -16.23
CA ALA A 355 -29.84 35.80 -17.55
C ALA A 355 -30.77 35.35 -18.68
N LEU A 356 -31.54 34.26 -18.49
CA LEU A 356 -32.54 33.82 -19.48
C LEU A 356 -33.72 34.80 -19.63
N ALA A 357 -34.01 35.61 -18.61
CA ALA A 357 -35.04 36.65 -18.69
C ALA A 357 -34.60 37.90 -19.49
N ALA A 358 -33.32 38.03 -19.86
CA ALA A 358 -32.75 39.24 -20.44
C ALA A 358 -32.19 39.10 -21.87
N ALA A 359 -32.31 37.94 -22.52
CA ALA A 359 -31.76 37.74 -23.86
C ALA A 359 -32.63 38.40 -24.96
N PRO A 360 -32.11 39.36 -25.75
CA PRO A 360 -32.78 39.84 -26.96
C PRO A 360 -32.54 38.89 -28.13
N THR A 361 -33.62 38.64 -28.88
CA THR A 361 -33.60 37.91 -30.16
C THR A 361 -32.67 38.62 -31.16
N ALA A 362 -31.57 37.99 -31.56
CA ALA A 362 -30.67 38.51 -32.58
C ALA A 362 -30.49 37.51 -33.73
N GLN A 363 -30.51 38.09 -34.93
CA GLN A 363 -30.69 37.50 -36.25
C GLN A 363 -29.49 36.74 -36.81
N ASP A 364 -29.83 35.89 -37.77
CA ASP A 364 -29.00 35.28 -38.80
C ASP A 364 -27.79 36.11 -39.24
N SER A 365 -26.65 35.43 -39.37
CA SER A 365 -25.64 35.74 -40.39
C SER A 365 -24.86 34.49 -40.76
N GLN A 366 -25.08 34.04 -41.99
CA GLN A 366 -24.16 33.19 -42.76
C GLN A 366 -22.79 33.88 -42.89
N VAL A 367 -21.70 33.10 -43.00
CA VAL A 367 -20.61 33.28 -43.98
C VAL A 367 -19.56 32.16 -43.84
N SER A 368 -19.42 31.44 -44.95
CA SER A 368 -18.23 30.95 -45.65
C SER A 368 -17.06 30.23 -44.95
N ALA A 369 -16.76 29.06 -45.53
CA ALA A 369 -15.50 28.32 -45.48
C ALA A 369 -14.30 29.12 -46.04
N PRO A 370 -13.07 28.71 -45.69
CA PRO A 370 -12.14 28.34 -46.74
C PRO A 370 -11.26 27.10 -46.44
N SER A 371 -10.67 26.65 -47.54
CA SER A 371 -9.93 25.43 -47.85
C SER A 371 -8.44 25.44 -47.45
N ASP A 372 -7.87 24.23 -47.47
CA ASP A 372 -6.52 23.80 -47.90
C ASP A 372 -5.23 24.37 -47.26
N SER A 373 -4.46 23.44 -46.69
CA SER A 373 -3.04 23.11 -47.00
C SER A 373 -2.53 22.24 -45.84
N GLY A 374 -1.90 21.07 -45.98
CA GLY A 374 -0.91 20.64 -46.96
C GLY A 374 0.45 20.59 -46.26
N THR A 375 0.86 19.44 -45.71
CA THR A 375 2.28 19.14 -45.44
C THR A 375 2.49 17.66 -45.04
N ASP A 376 3.18 16.92 -45.91
CA ASP A 376 3.91 15.69 -45.58
C ASP A 376 5.06 16.00 -44.60
N PRO A 377 5.47 15.02 -43.79
CA PRO A 377 6.84 14.57 -43.99
C PRO A 377 7.03 13.04 -43.92
N SER A 378 7.89 12.61 -44.84
CA SER A 378 8.66 11.38 -44.88
C SER A 378 9.21 10.90 -43.53
N HIS A 379 8.99 9.63 -43.21
CA HIS A 379 9.85 8.88 -42.28
C HIS A 379 10.31 7.55 -42.86
N SER A 380 11.62 7.36 -42.73
CA SER A 380 12.49 6.28 -43.16
C SER A 380 12.21 4.96 -42.45
N GLU A 381 12.16 3.88 -43.22
CA GLU A 381 12.23 2.50 -42.76
C GLU A 381 13.64 2.14 -42.25
N THR A 382 13.72 1.40 -41.15
CA THR A 382 14.83 0.46 -40.85
C THR A 382 14.33 -0.64 -39.90
N PRO A 383 14.99 -1.82 -39.87
CA PRO A 383 14.27 -3.09 -39.84
C PRO A 383 14.16 -3.75 -38.46
N ALA A 384 13.16 -4.64 -38.40
CA ALA A 384 12.83 -5.55 -37.32
C ALA A 384 14.02 -6.41 -36.85
N THR A 385 14.16 -6.52 -35.53
CA THR A 385 14.90 -7.60 -34.88
C THR A 385 13.93 -8.48 -34.08
N ASN A 386 14.04 -9.78 -34.31
CA ASN A 386 13.23 -10.84 -33.73
C ASN A 386 13.35 -10.87 -32.20
N SER A 387 12.20 -10.81 -31.51
CA SER A 387 12.08 -11.14 -30.09
C SER A 387 11.43 -12.51 -29.93
N ALA A 388 12.15 -13.42 -29.28
CA ALA A 388 11.60 -14.65 -28.72
C ALA A 388 10.97 -14.34 -27.34
N PRO A 389 9.93 -15.06 -26.91
CA PRO A 389 9.17 -14.69 -25.72
C PRO A 389 9.91 -15.08 -24.44
N ALA A 390 10.19 -14.08 -23.61
CA ALA A 390 10.57 -14.26 -22.21
C ALA A 390 9.32 -14.10 -21.35
N SER A 391 8.69 -15.21 -20.96
CA SER A 391 7.69 -15.24 -19.89
C SER A 391 8.24 -16.08 -18.73
N SER A 392 8.45 -15.41 -17.58
CA SER A 392 8.65 -15.95 -16.20
C SER A 392 9.69 -15.22 -15.33
N SER A 393 10.01 -13.93 -15.52
CA SER A 393 11.07 -13.31 -14.70
C SER A 393 10.79 -12.01 -13.94
N LEU A 394 9.70 -11.26 -14.09
CA LEU A 394 9.66 -9.92 -13.46
C LEU A 394 9.67 -9.93 -11.91
N LEU A 395 8.89 -10.81 -11.26
CA LEU A 395 8.94 -10.98 -9.79
C LEU A 395 10.28 -11.55 -9.29
N ASN A 396 10.91 -12.43 -10.07
CA ASN A 396 12.24 -12.94 -9.77
C ASN A 396 13.32 -11.87 -10.00
N THR A 397 13.13 -10.92 -10.92
CA THR A 397 14.15 -9.93 -11.30
C THR A 397 14.20 -8.79 -10.30
N CYS A 398 13.07 -8.29 -9.80
CA CYS A 398 13.06 -7.30 -8.71
C CYS A 398 13.57 -7.90 -7.39
N SER A 399 13.17 -9.14 -7.06
CA SER A 399 13.69 -9.84 -5.88
C SER A 399 15.17 -10.26 -6.03
N ALA A 400 15.64 -10.60 -7.24
CA ALA A 400 17.04 -10.91 -7.50
C ALA A 400 17.91 -9.64 -7.52
N LEU A 401 17.44 -8.52 -8.05
CA LEU A 401 18.17 -7.24 -8.03
C LEU A 401 18.32 -6.72 -6.60
N VAL A 402 17.29 -6.83 -5.76
CA VAL A 402 17.40 -6.50 -4.32
C VAL A 402 18.30 -7.51 -3.60
N ARG A 403 18.20 -8.81 -3.90
CA ARG A 403 19.11 -9.83 -3.34
C ARG A 403 20.57 -9.65 -3.78
N ASP A 404 20.82 -9.24 -5.02
CA ASP A 404 22.17 -9.04 -5.56
C ASP A 404 22.75 -7.68 -5.14
N PHE A 405 21.92 -6.65 -4.97
CA PHE A 405 22.30 -5.39 -4.33
C PHE A 405 22.70 -5.62 -2.87
N VAL A 406 21.92 -6.42 -2.13
CA VAL A 406 22.27 -6.86 -0.77
C VAL A 406 23.47 -7.82 -0.78
N ARG A 407 23.73 -8.62 -1.82
CA ARG A 407 25.00 -9.39 -1.89
C ARG A 407 26.21 -8.52 -2.17
N ASN A 408 26.07 -7.49 -3.02
CA ASN A 408 27.18 -6.64 -3.44
C ASN A 408 27.56 -5.58 -2.40
N ILE A 409 26.64 -5.19 -1.51
CA ILE A 409 26.97 -4.37 -0.32
C ILE A 409 27.77 -5.18 0.73
N TRP A 410 27.72 -6.51 0.66
CA TRP A 410 28.29 -7.42 1.66
C TRP A 410 29.53 -8.21 1.18
N LYS A 411 30.02 -7.92 -0.03
CA LYS A 411 31.38 -8.24 -0.48
C LYS A 411 32.27 -7.03 -0.26
#